data_AF-A0A1Y2ESZ0-F1
#
_entry.id   AF-A0A1Y2ESZ0-F1
#
_cell.length_a   1.000
_cell.length_b   1.000
_cell.length_c   1.000
_cell.angle_alpha   90.00
_cell.angle_beta   90.00
_cell.angle_gamma   90.00
#
_symmetry.space_group_name_H-M   'P 1'
#
loop_
_entity.id
_entity.type
_entity.pdbx_description
1 polymer ?
#
loop_
_entity_poly.entity_id
_entity_poly.type
_entity_poly.pdbx_seq_one_letter_code
_entity_poly.pdbx_strand_id
1 'polypeptide(L)'
;MDEQNIKSKGKKPLVDLLNQLEIYKNKDTYKEVNGLTTLISKLGIYKAPILFGIDGLTDLWNSIDKEILLKQTDLGLPSKEYYEQEEAVTKYKEIIKAMLSNILDDENQDSGNFFTKLFGGSDKRDFDKLANSIVELEKKLSNVVIPPRVINVYGNYISDEFKEPLKIMDKLLYGVEYEPITYEYCVNIVDSSMGMALGRFFVDEVFDNNSRKMA
;
A
#
# COMPACT_ATOMS: atom_id res chain seq x y z
N MET A 1 18.28 13.39 4.59
CA MET A 1 17.45 12.19 4.81
C MET A 1 17.65 11.74 6.25
N ASP A 2 16.56 11.58 6.99
CA ASP A 2 16.60 11.37 8.45
C ASP A 2 16.19 9.93 8.81
N GLU A 3 17.03 8.95 8.42
CA GLU A 3 16.75 7.53 8.64
C GLU A 3 16.68 7.17 10.12
N GLN A 4 17.51 7.80 10.96
CA GLN A 4 17.53 7.53 12.40
C GLN A 4 16.18 7.86 13.04
N ASN A 5 15.56 8.97 12.63
CA ASN A 5 14.23 9.34 13.11
C ASN A 5 13.15 8.39 12.59
N ILE A 6 13.19 7.98 11.31
CA ILE A 6 12.26 6.97 10.75
C ILE A 6 12.36 5.66 11.55
N LYS A 7 13.58 5.18 11.79
CA LYS A 7 13.85 3.97 12.58
C LYS A 7 13.36 4.12 14.01
N SER A 8 13.61 5.26 14.66
CA SER A 8 13.15 5.52 16.03
C SER A 8 11.62 5.55 16.18
N LYS A 9 10.89 5.91 15.11
CA LYS A 9 9.42 5.93 15.09
C LYS A 9 8.82 4.55 14.84
N GLY A 10 9.55 3.65 14.17
CA GLY A 10 9.11 2.29 13.91
C GLY A 10 7.71 2.23 13.30
N LYS A 11 6.86 1.37 13.86
CA LYS A 11 5.46 1.17 13.44
C LYS A 11 4.48 2.27 13.90
N LYS A 12 4.88 3.13 14.84
CA LYS A 12 3.98 4.07 15.51
C LYS A 12 3.13 4.92 14.55
N PRO A 13 3.67 5.53 13.48
CA PRO A 13 2.87 6.35 12.56
C PRO A 13 1.73 5.56 11.90
N LEU A 14 1.99 4.30 11.53
CA LEU A 14 0.98 3.42 10.92
C LEU A 14 -0.08 3.02 11.95
N VAL A 15 0.33 2.70 13.18
CA VAL A 15 -0.60 2.37 14.28
C VAL A 15 -1.49 3.56 14.64
N ASP A 16 -0.91 4.76 14.74
CA ASP A 16 -1.66 5.99 15.03
C ASP A 16 -2.69 6.28 13.93
N LEU A 17 -2.33 6.10 12.65
CA LEU A 17 -3.25 6.22 11.53
C LEU A 17 -4.40 5.21 11.63
N LEU A 18 -4.10 3.93 11.88
CA LEU A 18 -5.12 2.88 11.99
C LEU A 18 -6.08 3.11 13.16
N ASN A 19 -5.57 3.62 14.29
CA ASN A 19 -6.39 4.09 15.42
C ASN A 19 -7.34 5.23 14.99
N GLN A 20 -6.83 6.25 14.28
CA GLN A 20 -7.59 7.41 13.83
C GLN A 20 -8.69 7.05 12.81
N LEU A 21 -8.52 5.96 12.06
CA LEU A 21 -9.55 5.48 11.14
C LEU A 21 -10.77 4.92 11.88
N GLU A 22 -10.67 4.56 13.16
CA GLU A 22 -11.74 3.98 13.97
C GLU A 22 -12.50 2.83 13.26
N ILE A 23 -11.81 2.05 12.42
CA ILE A 23 -12.46 1.07 11.52
C ILE A 23 -13.25 0.06 12.36
N TYR A 24 -12.63 -0.52 13.38
CA TYR A 24 -13.25 -1.54 14.23
C TYR A 24 -14.46 -1.03 15.02
N LYS A 25 -14.38 0.21 15.54
CA LYS A 25 -15.45 0.81 16.35
C LYS A 25 -16.77 0.87 15.58
N ASN A 26 -16.70 1.04 14.25
CA ASN A 26 -17.86 1.15 13.38
C ASN A 26 -18.15 -0.15 12.60
N LYS A 27 -17.55 -1.29 12.96
CA LYS A 27 -17.66 -2.56 12.22
C LYS A 27 -19.08 -3.00 11.92
N ASP A 28 -20.00 -2.77 12.85
CA ASP A 28 -21.40 -3.20 12.70
C ASP A 28 -22.15 -2.35 11.69
N THR A 29 -21.72 -1.10 11.48
CA THR A 29 -22.29 -0.23 10.45
C THR A 29 -21.97 -0.72 9.04
N TYR A 30 -20.82 -1.38 8.85
CA TYR A 30 -20.37 -1.85 7.53
C TYR A 30 -21.18 -3.04 6.99
N LYS A 31 -22.06 -3.63 7.82
CA LYS A 31 -23.05 -4.63 7.38
C LYS A 31 -24.14 -4.00 6.53
N GLU A 32 -24.35 -2.68 6.67
CA GLU A 32 -25.30 -1.90 5.90
C GLU A 32 -24.59 -1.13 4.78
N VAL A 33 -25.28 -0.91 3.67
CA VAL A 33 -24.75 -0.22 2.49
C VAL A 33 -24.14 1.13 2.86
N ASN A 34 -24.84 1.96 3.63
CA ASN A 34 -24.37 3.30 4.00
C ASN A 34 -23.06 3.27 4.82
N GLY A 35 -22.93 2.33 5.75
CA GLY A 35 -21.71 2.19 6.54
C GLY A 35 -20.54 1.71 5.69
N LEU A 36 -20.78 0.73 4.80
CA LEU A 36 -19.77 0.25 3.87
C LEU A 36 -19.33 1.36 2.90
N THR A 37 -20.26 2.13 2.34
CA THR A 37 -19.97 3.30 1.49
C THR A 37 -19.10 4.30 2.25
N THR A 38 -19.43 4.60 3.51
CA THR A 38 -18.63 5.50 4.35
C THR A 38 -17.21 5.00 4.54
N LEU A 39 -17.02 3.69 4.79
CA LEU A 39 -15.70 3.08 4.93
C LEU A 39 -14.89 3.19 3.63
N ILE A 40 -15.48 2.80 2.49
CA ILE A 40 -14.82 2.85 1.18
C ILE A 40 -14.39 4.28 0.85
N SER A 41 -15.28 5.27 1.03
CA SER A 41 -14.96 6.68 0.81
C SER A 41 -13.85 7.17 1.73
N LYS A 42 -13.88 6.79 3.02
CA LYS A 42 -12.84 7.16 3.99
C LYS A 42 -11.48 6.60 3.56
N LEU A 43 -11.40 5.32 3.20
CA LEU A 43 -10.15 4.69 2.77
C LEU A 43 -9.62 5.26 1.44
N GLY A 44 -10.51 5.64 0.52
CA GLY A 44 -10.15 6.32 -0.72
C GLY A 44 -9.45 7.68 -0.49
N ILE A 45 -9.85 8.45 0.53
CA ILE A 45 -9.19 9.70 0.92
C ILE A 45 -7.73 9.46 1.34
N TYR A 46 -7.49 8.35 2.05
CA TYR A 46 -6.14 7.91 2.43
C TYR A 46 -5.44 7.11 1.34
N LYS A 47 -5.84 7.21 0.07
CA LYS A 47 -5.19 6.52 -1.06
C LYS A 47 -5.01 5.01 -0.84
N ALA A 48 -5.88 4.40 -0.04
CA ALA A 48 -5.94 2.97 0.22
C ALA A 48 -7.31 2.40 -0.18
N PRO A 49 -7.77 2.63 -1.42
CA PRO A 49 -9.08 2.17 -1.86
C PRO A 49 -9.20 0.65 -1.74
N ILE A 50 -10.39 0.18 -1.34
CA ILE A 50 -10.77 -1.23 -1.34
C ILE A 50 -11.90 -1.44 -2.35
N LEU A 51 -11.92 -2.60 -3.02
CA LEU A 51 -12.88 -2.99 -4.07
C LEU A 51 -12.74 -2.23 -5.39
N PHE A 52 -12.84 -0.89 -5.36
CA PHE A 52 -12.65 -0.02 -6.52
C PHE A 52 -12.01 1.32 -6.12
N GLY A 53 -11.18 1.85 -7.01
CA GLY A 53 -10.61 3.19 -6.92
C GLY A 53 -11.45 4.20 -7.71
N ILE A 54 -11.38 5.45 -7.28
CA ILE A 54 -11.99 6.59 -7.97
C ILE A 54 -10.86 7.55 -8.32
N ASP A 55 -10.69 7.81 -9.61
CA ASP A 55 -9.71 8.77 -10.12
C ASP A 55 -10.38 9.79 -11.06
N GLY A 56 -9.73 10.94 -11.25
CA GLY A 56 -10.11 11.91 -12.26
C GLY A 56 -9.21 11.80 -13.47
N LEU A 57 -9.79 11.70 -14.66
CA LEU A 57 -9.06 11.73 -15.93
C LEU A 57 -9.59 12.85 -16.82
N THR A 58 -8.79 13.23 -17.81
CA THR A 58 -9.29 14.04 -18.92
C THR A 58 -10.15 13.15 -19.81
N ASP A 59 -11.31 13.65 -20.24
CA ASP A 59 -12.20 12.94 -21.17
C ASP A 59 -11.42 12.61 -22.46
N LEU A 60 -11.52 11.34 -22.89
CA LEU A 60 -10.80 10.82 -24.06
C LEU A 60 -11.27 11.44 -25.39
N TRP A 61 -12.52 11.90 -25.42
CA TRP A 61 -13.18 12.50 -26.57
C TRP A 61 -13.19 14.03 -26.50
N ASN A 62 -13.14 14.61 -25.29
CA ASN A 62 -13.02 16.05 -25.08
C ASN A 62 -11.91 16.42 -24.08
N SER A 63 -10.76 16.86 -24.59
CA SER A 63 -9.60 17.18 -23.74
C SER A 63 -9.78 18.36 -22.77
N ILE A 64 -10.89 19.10 -22.85
CA ILE A 64 -11.26 20.18 -21.94
C ILE A 64 -12.02 19.65 -20.72
N ASP A 65 -12.78 18.56 -20.89
CA ASP A 65 -13.64 18.00 -19.85
C ASP A 65 -12.90 17.00 -18.96
N LYS A 66 -13.48 16.74 -17.78
CA LYS A 66 -12.98 15.76 -16.81
C LYS A 66 -14.01 14.67 -16.60
N GLU A 67 -13.54 13.44 -16.55
CA GLU A 67 -14.34 12.26 -16.24
C GLU A 67 -13.90 11.64 -14.92
N ILE A 68 -14.88 11.04 -14.23
CA ILE A 68 -14.62 10.21 -13.06
C ILE A 68 -14.42 8.78 -13.55
N LEU A 69 -13.22 8.25 -13.32
CA LEU A 69 -12.91 6.85 -13.58
C LEU A 69 -13.20 6.02 -12.34
N LEU A 70 -14.05 5.01 -12.51
CA LEU A 70 -14.12 3.89 -11.58
C LEU A 70 -13.19 2.80 -12.11
N LYS A 71 -12.15 2.49 -11.33
CA LYS A 71 -11.19 1.44 -11.66
C LYS A 71 -11.18 0.35 -10.62
N GLN A 72 -10.80 -0.84 -11.03
CA GLN A 72 -10.57 -1.93 -10.11
C GLN A 72 -9.33 -1.66 -9.24
N THR A 73 -9.38 -2.09 -7.98
CA THR A 73 -8.20 -2.04 -7.11
C THR A 73 -7.24 -3.17 -7.44
N ASP A 74 -5.96 -2.95 -7.14
CA ASP A 74 -4.93 -3.97 -7.28
C ASP A 74 -5.17 -5.14 -6.32
N LEU A 75 -4.63 -6.30 -6.69
CA LEU A 75 -4.48 -7.45 -5.82
C LEU A 75 -3.02 -7.53 -5.36
N GLY A 76 -2.71 -8.26 -4.30
CA GLY A 76 -1.33 -8.33 -3.83
C GLY A 76 -0.41 -9.08 -4.79
N LEU A 77 -0.89 -10.17 -5.41
CA LEU A 77 -0.17 -10.82 -6.51
C LEU A 77 -0.52 -10.19 -7.88
N PRO A 78 0.44 -10.10 -8.83
CA PRO A 78 0.30 -9.32 -10.06
C PRO A 78 -0.79 -9.79 -11.01
N SER A 79 -1.15 -11.06 -10.96
CA SER A 79 -2.14 -11.62 -11.87
C SER A 79 -2.86 -12.81 -11.28
N LYS A 80 -3.97 -13.21 -11.92
CA LYS A 80 -4.74 -14.38 -11.53
C LYS A 80 -3.86 -15.65 -11.52
N GLU A 81 -2.98 -15.79 -12.50
CA GLU A 81 -2.12 -16.95 -12.70
C GLU A 81 -1.19 -17.19 -11.50
N TYR A 82 -0.78 -16.14 -10.78
CA TYR A 82 0.01 -16.28 -9.56
C TYR A 82 -0.76 -16.95 -8.42
N TYR A 83 -2.10 -16.82 -8.36
CA TYR A 83 -2.92 -17.49 -7.34
C TYR A 83 -3.17 -18.98 -7.63
N GLU A 84 -2.78 -19.46 -8.81
CA GLU A 84 -2.82 -20.87 -9.21
C GLU A 84 -1.48 -21.58 -8.91
N GLN A 85 -0.42 -20.81 -8.64
CA GLN A 85 0.91 -21.33 -8.32
C GLN A 85 1.06 -21.54 -6.81
N GLU A 86 1.21 -22.80 -6.38
CA GLU A 86 1.32 -23.16 -4.95
C GLU A 86 2.48 -22.45 -4.25
N GLU A 87 3.64 -22.35 -4.91
CA GLU A 87 4.82 -21.69 -4.36
C GLU A 87 4.59 -20.18 -4.14
N ALA A 88 3.99 -19.50 -5.13
CA ALA A 88 3.72 -18.06 -5.04
C ALA A 88 2.69 -17.77 -3.93
N VAL A 89 1.62 -18.58 -3.86
CA VAL A 89 0.59 -18.48 -2.82
C VAL A 89 1.17 -18.73 -1.43
N THR A 90 2.05 -19.71 -1.28
CA THR A 90 2.68 -20.04 0.00
C THR A 90 3.56 -18.88 0.49
N LYS A 91 4.44 -18.37 -0.37
CA LYS A 91 5.30 -17.22 -0.05
C LYS A 91 4.47 -15.96 0.23
N TYR A 92 3.40 -15.74 -0.52
CA TYR A 92 2.52 -14.58 -0.29
C TYR A 92 1.83 -14.64 1.08
N LYS A 93 1.38 -15.83 1.51
CA LYS A 93 0.84 -16.04 2.87
C LYS A 93 1.89 -15.76 3.94
N GLU A 94 3.13 -16.21 3.75
CA GLU A 94 4.24 -15.93 4.68
C GLU A 94 4.54 -14.43 4.78
N ILE A 95 4.53 -13.71 3.66
CA ILE A 95 4.73 -12.26 3.61
C ILE A 95 3.60 -11.54 4.36
N ILE A 96 2.33 -11.86 4.08
CA ILE A 96 1.19 -11.26 4.79
C ILE A 96 1.28 -11.56 6.29
N LYS A 97 1.59 -12.81 6.66
CA LYS A 97 1.77 -13.21 8.06
C LYS A 97 2.86 -12.36 8.72
N ALA A 98 4.03 -12.23 8.10
CA ALA A 98 5.13 -11.44 8.63
C ALA A 98 4.76 -9.96 8.80
N MET A 99 4.09 -9.35 7.81
CA MET A 99 3.60 -7.98 7.91
C MET A 99 2.59 -7.82 9.06
N LEU A 100 1.61 -8.73 9.16
CA LEU A 100 0.63 -8.71 10.22
C LEU A 100 1.29 -8.87 11.59
N SER A 101 2.25 -9.78 11.75
CA SER A 101 3.03 -9.90 12.98
C SER A 101 3.78 -8.61 13.30
N ASN A 102 4.48 -8.00 12.34
CA ASN A 102 5.26 -6.78 12.60
C ASN A 102 4.36 -5.60 13.04
N ILE A 103 3.14 -5.50 12.51
CA ILE A 103 2.18 -4.47 12.90
C ILE A 103 1.51 -4.81 14.24
N LEU A 104 0.99 -6.03 14.36
CA LEU A 104 0.01 -6.43 15.35
C LEU A 104 0.63 -7.10 16.58
N ASP A 105 1.86 -7.60 16.48
CA ASP A 105 2.55 -8.22 17.60
C ASP A 105 3.19 -7.13 18.47
N ASP A 106 2.41 -6.66 19.44
CA ASP A 106 2.94 -5.92 20.59
C ASP A 106 3.20 -6.93 21.72
N GLU A 107 4.46 -7.01 22.16
CA GLU A 107 4.87 -7.72 23.39
C GLU A 107 4.19 -7.13 24.63
N ASN A 108 3.84 -5.84 24.57
CA ASN A 108 3.06 -5.19 25.63
C ASN A 108 1.58 -5.56 25.44
N GLN A 109 1.07 -6.36 26.39
CA GLN A 109 -0.33 -6.74 26.57
C GLN A 109 -1.27 -5.54 26.85
N ASP A 110 -1.06 -4.40 26.20
CA ASP A 110 -1.92 -3.24 26.37
C ASP A 110 -3.22 -3.48 25.60
N SER A 111 -4.16 -4.10 26.33
CA SER A 111 -5.53 -4.43 25.94
C SER A 111 -6.36 -3.26 25.36
N GLY A 112 -5.80 -2.04 25.34
CA GLY A 112 -6.41 -0.83 24.80
C GLY A 112 -6.13 -0.51 23.33
N ASN A 113 -5.07 -1.08 22.70
CA ASN A 113 -4.70 -0.72 21.33
C ASN A 113 -5.72 -1.26 20.29
N PHE A 114 -5.86 -0.57 19.14
CA PHE A 114 -6.84 -0.92 18.09
C PHE A 114 -6.72 -2.38 17.64
N PHE A 115 -5.50 -2.93 17.60
CA PHE A 115 -5.25 -4.29 17.16
C PHE A 115 -5.70 -5.35 18.16
N THR A 116 -5.52 -5.14 19.47
CA THR A 116 -6.04 -6.04 20.50
C THR A 116 -7.56 -6.04 20.51
N LYS A 117 -8.18 -4.88 20.27
CA LYS A 117 -9.65 -4.77 20.14
C LYS A 117 -10.17 -5.50 18.89
N LEU A 118 -9.43 -5.43 17.77
CA LEU A 118 -9.83 -5.98 16.49
C LEU A 118 -9.57 -7.50 16.36
N PHE A 119 -8.42 -7.98 16.86
CA PHE A 119 -7.94 -9.35 16.66
C PHE A 119 -7.74 -10.16 17.96
N GLY A 120 -7.94 -9.55 19.13
CA GLY A 120 -7.62 -10.15 20.43
C GLY A 120 -6.16 -9.95 20.84
N GLY A 121 -5.85 -10.32 22.09
CA GLY A 121 -4.47 -10.30 22.61
C GLY A 121 -3.56 -11.26 21.84
N SER A 122 -2.24 -11.13 22.00
CA SER A 122 -1.20 -11.95 21.34
C SER A 122 -1.57 -13.42 21.24
N ASP A 123 -1.98 -14.01 22.36
CA ASP A 123 -2.25 -15.44 22.51
C ASP A 123 -3.49 -15.91 21.73
N LYS A 124 -4.31 -14.96 21.24
CA LYS A 124 -5.53 -15.22 20.45
C LYS A 124 -5.36 -14.88 18.96
N ARG A 125 -4.25 -14.23 18.58
CA ARG A 125 -3.98 -13.84 17.18
C ARG A 125 -3.41 -15.02 16.41
N ASP A 126 -4.23 -15.61 15.57
CA ASP A 126 -3.80 -16.62 14.61
C ASP A 126 -3.45 -15.94 13.27
N PHE A 127 -2.19 -15.51 13.15
CA PHE A 127 -1.72 -14.82 11.94
C PHE A 127 -1.73 -15.73 10.70
N ASP A 128 -1.56 -17.05 10.88
CA ASP A 128 -1.70 -18.02 9.78
C ASP A 128 -3.14 -18.03 9.26
N LYS A 129 -4.13 -18.08 10.15
CA LYS A 129 -5.54 -18.04 9.76
C LYS A 129 -5.93 -16.72 9.12
N LEU A 130 -5.40 -15.60 9.61
CA LEU A 130 -5.64 -14.28 9.01
C LEU A 130 -5.03 -14.18 7.60
N ALA A 131 -3.76 -14.53 7.45
CA ALA A 131 -3.08 -14.54 6.15
C ALA A 131 -3.81 -15.46 5.16
N ASN A 132 -4.19 -16.66 5.58
CA ASN A 132 -5.00 -17.57 4.76
C ASN A 132 -6.33 -16.93 4.34
N SER A 133 -7.05 -16.28 5.26
CA SER A 133 -8.34 -15.66 4.95
C SER A 133 -8.22 -14.51 3.94
N ILE A 134 -7.15 -13.71 4.03
CA ILE A 134 -6.84 -12.62 3.09
C ILE A 134 -6.54 -13.19 1.70
N VAL A 135 -5.63 -14.17 1.62
CA VAL A 135 -5.25 -14.78 0.33
C VAL A 135 -6.42 -15.50 -0.34
N GLU A 136 -7.29 -16.17 0.43
CA GLU A 136 -8.50 -16.79 -0.11
C GLU A 136 -9.51 -15.75 -0.62
N LEU A 137 -9.63 -14.59 0.04
CA LEU A 137 -10.44 -13.48 -0.47
C LEU A 137 -9.87 -12.96 -1.79
N GLU A 138 -8.56 -12.68 -1.85
CA GLU A 138 -7.91 -12.18 -3.06
C GLU A 138 -7.97 -13.19 -4.21
N LYS A 139 -7.88 -14.49 -3.92
CA LYS A 139 -8.08 -15.55 -4.92
C LYS A 139 -9.51 -15.60 -5.46
N LYS A 140 -10.52 -15.31 -4.65
CA LYS A 140 -11.90 -15.17 -5.16
C LYS A 140 -12.03 -13.92 -6.02
N LEU A 141 -11.45 -12.81 -5.57
CA LEU A 141 -11.45 -11.56 -6.32
C LEU A 141 -10.69 -11.68 -7.65
N SER A 142 -9.59 -12.43 -7.72
CA SER A 142 -8.81 -12.63 -8.96
C SER A 142 -9.59 -13.32 -10.08
N ASN A 143 -10.69 -14.00 -9.77
CA ASN A 143 -11.60 -14.56 -10.78
C ASN A 143 -12.58 -13.54 -11.38
N VAL A 144 -12.71 -12.37 -10.76
CA VAL A 144 -13.62 -11.29 -11.15
C VAL A 144 -12.83 -10.02 -11.53
N VAL A 145 -11.55 -9.97 -11.16
CA VAL A 145 -10.64 -8.84 -11.33
C VAL A 145 -9.74 -9.04 -12.53
N ILE A 146 -9.57 -7.99 -13.34
CA ILE A 146 -8.51 -7.81 -14.32
C ILE A 146 -7.41 -6.99 -13.61
N PRO A 147 -6.36 -7.64 -13.08
CA PRO A 147 -5.41 -6.98 -12.19
C PRO A 147 -4.55 -5.95 -12.94
N PRO A 148 -4.46 -4.69 -12.44
CA PRO A 148 -3.40 -3.77 -12.83
C PRO A 148 -2.05 -4.17 -12.19
N ARG A 149 -0.94 -3.60 -12.69
CA ARG A 149 0.41 -3.85 -12.16
C ARG A 149 0.61 -3.10 -10.82
N VAL A 150 0.78 -3.88 -9.75
CA VAL A 150 1.18 -3.64 -8.34
C VAL A 150 1.56 -2.20 -7.90
N ILE A 151 0.96 -1.74 -6.78
CA ILE A 151 1.46 -0.61 -5.96
C ILE A 151 1.43 -0.96 -4.45
N ASN A 152 2.57 -0.75 -3.78
CA ASN A 152 2.70 -0.73 -2.31
C ASN A 152 2.51 0.69 -1.76
N VAL A 153 1.44 0.95 -1.01
CA VAL A 153 1.05 2.33 -0.65
C VAL A 153 1.87 2.92 0.51
N TYR A 154 2.18 2.14 1.55
CA TYR A 154 2.80 2.69 2.77
C TYR A 154 4.03 1.96 3.30
N GLY A 155 4.23 0.68 2.94
CA GLY A 155 5.33 -0.12 3.49
C GLY A 155 6.73 0.42 3.17
N ASN A 156 6.88 1.14 2.07
CA ASN A 156 8.15 1.76 1.67
C ASN A 156 8.55 2.98 2.52
N TYR A 157 7.61 3.57 3.28
CA TYR A 157 7.81 4.82 4.02
C TYR A 157 8.02 4.63 5.54
N ILE A 158 8.09 3.38 5.99
CA ILE A 158 8.22 3.01 7.41
C ILE A 158 9.52 2.23 7.66
N SER A 159 9.76 1.80 8.90
CA SER A 159 11.02 1.17 9.32
C SER A 159 11.34 -0.11 8.54
N ASP A 160 12.62 -0.50 8.53
CA ASP A 160 13.14 -1.57 7.68
C ASP A 160 12.45 -2.93 7.91
N GLU A 161 11.98 -3.20 9.13
CA GLU A 161 11.18 -4.39 9.48
C GLU A 161 9.92 -4.57 8.60
N PHE A 162 9.36 -3.47 8.08
CA PHE A 162 8.21 -3.51 7.17
C PHE A 162 8.61 -3.56 5.69
N LYS A 163 9.86 -3.21 5.38
CA LYS A 163 10.44 -3.33 4.04
C LYS A 163 10.93 -4.75 3.77
N GLU A 164 11.42 -5.48 4.78
CA GLU A 164 11.91 -6.86 4.59
C GLU A 164 10.87 -7.79 3.93
N PRO A 165 9.60 -7.85 4.38
CA PRO A 165 8.59 -8.67 3.71
C PRO A 165 8.35 -8.22 2.25
N LEU A 166 8.46 -6.91 1.98
CA LEU A 166 8.32 -6.37 0.62
C LEU A 166 9.49 -6.77 -0.28
N LYS A 167 10.72 -6.81 0.24
CA LYS A 167 11.89 -7.29 -0.53
C LYS A 167 11.73 -8.74 -0.95
N ILE A 168 11.21 -9.58 -0.06
CA ILE A 168 10.90 -10.98 -0.38
C ILE A 168 9.85 -11.05 -1.50
N MET A 169 8.84 -10.17 -1.45
CA MET A 169 7.83 -10.06 -2.50
C MET A 169 8.44 -9.63 -3.84
N ASP A 170 9.26 -8.58 -3.86
CA ASP A 170 9.88 -8.08 -5.10
C ASP A 170 10.83 -9.12 -5.71
N LYS A 171 11.58 -9.85 -4.88
CA LYS A 171 12.39 -10.99 -5.34
C LYS A 171 11.52 -12.09 -5.96
N LEU A 172 10.38 -12.40 -5.36
CA LEU A 172 9.45 -13.41 -5.90
C LEU A 172 8.86 -12.98 -7.24
N LEU A 173 8.42 -11.72 -7.35
CA LEU A 173 7.65 -11.24 -8.50
C LEU A 173 8.53 -10.81 -9.67
N TYR A 174 9.69 -10.22 -9.38
CA TYR A 174 10.55 -9.59 -10.37
C TYR A 174 11.93 -10.23 -10.47
N GLY A 175 12.27 -11.17 -9.57
CA GLY A 175 13.59 -11.78 -9.52
C GLY A 175 14.68 -10.81 -9.05
N VAL A 176 14.29 -9.65 -8.49
CA VAL A 176 15.21 -8.59 -8.14
C VAL A 176 15.48 -8.60 -6.63
N GLU A 177 16.74 -8.79 -6.24
CA GLU A 177 17.25 -8.42 -4.91
C GLU A 177 17.75 -6.98 -4.97
N TYR A 178 16.83 -6.01 -5.01
CA TYR A 178 17.18 -4.60 -5.07
C TYR A 178 16.70 -3.88 -3.82
N GLU A 179 17.66 -3.38 -3.05
CA GLU A 179 17.43 -2.28 -2.12
C GLU A 179 17.71 -0.98 -2.88
N PRO A 180 16.69 -0.14 -3.16
CA PRO A 180 16.94 1.20 -3.65
C PRO A 180 17.83 1.90 -2.62
N ILE A 181 18.93 2.49 -3.08
CA ILE A 181 19.79 3.29 -2.22
C ILE A 181 18.91 4.39 -1.63
N THR A 182 18.98 4.63 -0.32
CA THR A 182 17.92 5.35 0.40
C THR A 182 17.62 6.77 -0.15
N TYR A 183 18.58 7.41 -0.83
CA TYR A 183 18.33 8.68 -1.51
C TYR A 183 17.32 8.56 -2.66
N GLU A 184 17.21 7.42 -3.35
CA GLU A 184 16.26 7.20 -4.45
C GLU A 184 14.81 7.31 -3.95
N TYR A 185 14.51 6.74 -2.77
CA TYR A 185 13.20 6.91 -2.14
C TYR A 185 12.91 8.40 -1.85
N CYS A 186 13.90 9.13 -1.35
CA CYS A 186 13.73 10.56 -1.08
C CYS A 186 13.54 11.38 -2.35
N VAL A 187 14.32 11.10 -3.40
CA VAL A 187 14.17 11.73 -4.71
C VAL A 187 12.78 11.47 -5.27
N ASN A 188 12.29 10.23 -5.22
CA ASN A 188 10.96 9.88 -5.69
C ASN A 188 9.85 10.58 -4.90
N ILE A 189 9.99 10.73 -3.57
CA ILE A 189 9.02 11.49 -2.75
C ILE A 189 8.99 12.96 -3.16
N VAL A 190 10.17 13.59 -3.30
CA VAL A 190 10.28 15.01 -3.68
C VAL A 190 9.77 15.22 -5.10
N ASP A 191 10.13 14.36 -6.05
CA ASP A 191 9.67 14.43 -7.43
C ASP A 191 8.15 14.21 -7.53
N SER A 192 7.60 13.22 -6.83
CA SER A 192 6.15 12.98 -6.80
C SER A 192 5.36 14.13 -6.18
N SER A 193 5.97 14.89 -5.26
CA SER A 193 5.30 16.00 -4.56
C SER A 193 5.54 17.36 -5.23
N MET A 194 6.72 17.54 -5.85
CA MET A 194 7.26 18.84 -6.28
C MET A 194 8.03 18.73 -7.61
N GLY A 195 7.74 17.74 -8.46
CA GLY A 195 8.52 17.42 -9.66
C GLY A 195 8.69 18.58 -10.63
N MET A 196 7.70 19.47 -10.77
CA MET A 196 7.85 20.69 -11.58
C MET A 196 8.87 21.67 -11.00
N ALA A 197 8.94 21.81 -9.67
CA ALA A 197 9.92 22.65 -9.01
C ALA A 197 11.32 22.02 -9.13
N LEU A 198 11.43 20.72 -8.86
CA LEU A 198 12.69 19.97 -9.02
C LEU A 198 13.20 20.03 -10.47
N GLY A 199 12.31 19.83 -11.44
CA GLY A 199 12.60 19.92 -12.87
C GLY A 199 13.04 21.32 -13.30
N ARG A 200 12.48 22.39 -12.72
CA ARG A 200 12.93 23.76 -12.99
C ARG A 200 14.38 23.97 -12.56
N PHE A 201 14.74 23.54 -11.34
CA PHE A 201 16.13 23.60 -10.87
C PHE A 201 17.06 22.77 -11.75
N PHE A 202 16.64 21.56 -12.11
CA PHE A 202 17.44 20.68 -12.98
C PHE A 202 17.70 21.30 -14.36
N VAL A 203 16.68 21.90 -14.98
CA VAL A 203 16.83 22.57 -16.28
C VAL A 203 17.80 23.76 -16.18
N ASP A 204 17.69 24.59 -15.15
CA ASP A 204 18.54 25.77 -14.96
C ASP A 204 20.03 25.41 -14.76
N GLU A 205 20.33 24.25 -14.15
CA GLU A 205 21.70 23.81 -13.87
C GLU A 205 22.31 22.93 -14.97
N VAL A 206 21.49 22.12 -15.66
CA VAL A 206 21.99 21.04 -16.53
C VAL A 206 21.78 21.31 -18.03
N PHE A 207 20.75 22.08 -18.41
CA PHE A 207 20.45 22.33 -19.82
C PHE A 207 20.94 23.69 -20.28
N ASP A 208 21.71 23.72 -21.38
CA ASP A 208 21.98 24.97 -22.09
C ASP A 208 20.71 25.43 -22.82
N ASN A 209 20.50 26.76 -22.86
CA ASN A 209 19.37 27.40 -23.53
C ASN A 209 19.28 27.04 -25.03
N ASN A 210 20.38 26.58 -25.62
CA ASN A 210 20.44 26.16 -27.01
C ASN A 210 20.00 24.71 -27.25
N SER A 211 19.97 23.85 -26.23
CA SER A 211 19.61 22.43 -26.38
C SER A 211 18.21 22.24 -26.94
N ARG A 212 17.28 23.16 -26.64
CA ARG A 212 15.90 23.11 -27.16
C ARG A 212 15.79 23.45 -28.66
N LYS A 213 16.76 24.16 -29.24
CA LYS A 213 16.75 24.55 -30.66
C LYS A 213 17.39 23.50 -31.57
N MET A 214 18.08 22.52 -30.98
CA MET A 214 18.79 21.46 -31.69
C MET A 214 18.00 20.13 -31.75
N ALA A 215 16.88 20.03 -31.03
CA ALA A 215 15.96 18.90 -31.03
C ALA A 215 14.77 19.17 -31.97
#